data_AF-A0A9P7RRR3-F1
#
_entry.id   AF-A0A9P7RRR3-F1
#
_cell.length_a   1.000
_cell.length_b   1.000
_cell.length_c   1.000
_cell.angle_alpha   90.00
_cell.angle_beta   90.00
_cell.angle_gamma   90.00
#
_symmetry.space_group_name_H-M   'P 1'
#
loop_
_entity.id
_entity.type
_entity.pdbx_description
1 polymer ?
#
loop_
_entity_poly.entity_id
_entity_poly.type
_entity_poly.pdbx_seq_one_letter_code
_entity_poly.pdbx_strand_id
1 'polypeptide(L)'
;MKKSLSTLPFLLLSFFLTSAIQAQDECPEGFEKITLPDGEVVCQLIYRQCIGGNKWKFVDSQARGTRLCCYSTSQLVIYDNQTRVGVCCDEGKVYMGTKPDGKCCPPNSVLNADKECIPAT
;
A
#
# COMPACT_ATOMS: atom_id res chain seq x y z
N MET A 1 -70.36 32.95 -2.72
CA MET A 1 -70.22 31.63 -2.06
C MET A 1 -69.40 30.72 -2.98
N LYS A 2 -68.39 30.05 -2.39
CA LYS A 2 -67.58 28.88 -2.84
C LYS A 2 -68.21 28.03 -3.98
N LYS A 3 -67.48 27.50 -4.98
CA LYS A 3 -66.41 26.47 -4.87
C LYS A 3 -65.79 26.07 -6.24
N SER A 4 -64.48 25.77 -6.23
CA SER A 4 -63.76 24.66 -6.93
C SER A 4 -63.73 24.61 -8.48
N LEU A 5 -62.70 24.14 -9.20
CA LEU A 5 -61.59 23.22 -8.91
C LEU A 5 -60.58 23.21 -10.08
N SER A 6 -59.31 22.88 -9.79
CA SER A 6 -58.37 22.11 -10.64
C SER A 6 -57.46 22.81 -11.67
N THR A 7 -56.17 22.91 -11.34
CA THR A 7 -55.01 22.27 -12.04
C THR A 7 -53.74 22.63 -11.28
N LEU A 8 -53.31 21.73 -10.39
CA LEU A 8 -52.13 20.86 -10.51
C LEU A 8 -50.80 21.53 -10.08
N PRO A 9 -50.13 20.99 -9.05
CA PRO A 9 -48.89 21.52 -8.50
C PRO A 9 -47.68 20.97 -9.28
N PHE A 10 -46.87 21.83 -9.88
CA PHE A 10 -45.56 21.43 -10.39
C PHE A 10 -44.56 21.44 -9.22
N LEU A 11 -44.46 20.27 -8.57
CA LEU A 11 -43.27 19.79 -7.88
C LEU A 11 -42.04 19.94 -8.79
N LEU A 12 -40.92 20.36 -8.20
CA LEU A 12 -39.51 20.04 -8.49
C LEU A 12 -38.70 21.11 -7.73
N LEU A 13 -38.66 21.07 -6.40
CA LEU A 13 -37.70 20.25 -5.64
C LEU A 13 -36.26 20.37 -6.20
N SER A 14 -35.72 21.59 -6.23
CA SER A 14 -34.28 21.84 -6.33
C SER A 14 -33.60 21.38 -5.04
N PHE A 15 -33.48 20.05 -4.90
CA PHE A 15 -32.47 19.43 -4.05
C PHE A 15 -31.12 19.84 -4.65
N PHE A 16 -30.59 20.97 -4.21
CA PHE A 16 -29.14 21.13 -4.23
C PHE A 16 -28.61 20.03 -3.31
N LEU A 17 -28.23 18.90 -3.90
CA LEU A 17 -27.26 18.00 -3.29
C LEU A 17 -25.96 18.79 -3.19
N THR A 18 -25.86 19.63 -2.16
CA THR A 18 -24.59 20.05 -1.62
C THR A 18 -24.03 18.78 -0.99
N SER A 19 -23.40 17.94 -1.81
CA SER A 19 -22.45 16.96 -1.32
C SER A 19 -21.44 17.75 -0.52
N ALA A 20 -21.59 17.75 0.80
CA ALA A 20 -20.52 18.13 1.69
C ALA A 20 -19.39 17.15 1.38
N ILE A 21 -18.52 17.54 0.45
CA ILE A 21 -17.16 17.05 0.41
C ILE A 21 -16.63 17.58 1.73
N GLN A 22 -16.73 16.76 2.79
CA GLN A 22 -16.04 17.02 4.03
C GLN A 22 -14.58 17.12 3.61
N ALA A 23 -14.09 18.36 3.54
CA ALA A 23 -12.67 18.62 3.51
C ALA A 23 -12.16 17.97 4.80
N GLN A 24 -11.59 16.78 4.65
CA GLN A 24 -10.90 16.12 5.73
C GLN A 24 -9.69 17.02 5.98
N ASP A 25 -9.80 17.93 6.96
CA ASP A 25 -8.82 19.00 7.20
C ASP A 25 -7.41 18.44 7.43
N GLU A 26 -7.36 17.18 7.86
CA GLU A 26 -6.18 16.38 8.10
C GLU A 26 -6.12 15.19 7.14
N CYS A 27 -4.94 14.99 6.56
CA CYS A 27 -4.68 13.81 5.75
C CYS A 27 -4.75 12.54 6.61
N PRO A 28 -5.18 11.40 6.04
CA PRO A 28 -5.12 10.11 6.73
C PRO A 28 -3.71 9.81 7.24
N GLU A 29 -3.61 8.99 8.27
CA GLU A 29 -2.31 8.54 8.79
C GLU A 29 -1.44 7.97 7.66
N GLY A 30 -0.17 8.44 7.56
CA GLY A 30 0.76 8.06 6.49
C GLY A 30 0.77 8.97 5.25
N PHE A 31 -0.04 10.02 5.23
CA PHE A 31 -0.10 11.00 4.15
C PHE A 31 0.31 12.42 4.63
N GLU A 32 0.96 13.21 3.76
CA GLU A 32 1.29 14.63 3.99
C GLU A 32 0.43 15.50 3.08
N LYS A 33 0.05 16.65 3.60
CA LYS A 33 -0.65 17.69 2.85
C LYS A 33 0.37 18.41 1.97
N ILE A 34 0.18 18.36 0.66
CA ILE A 34 1.02 19.11 -0.30
C ILE A 34 0.16 20.12 -1.06
N THR A 35 0.73 21.29 -1.32
CA THR A 35 0.10 22.33 -2.16
C THR A 35 0.70 22.25 -3.56
N LEU A 36 -0.14 21.98 -4.55
CA LEU A 36 0.23 21.95 -5.96
C LEU A 36 0.42 23.38 -6.52
N PRO A 37 1.09 23.54 -7.67
CA PRO A 37 1.36 24.87 -8.26
C PRO A 37 0.10 25.69 -8.60
N ASP A 38 -1.03 25.03 -8.80
CA ASP A 38 -2.35 25.64 -9.03
C ASP A 38 -3.08 25.99 -7.72
N GLY A 39 -2.47 25.71 -6.57
CA GLY A 39 -3.03 25.95 -5.25
C GLY A 39 -3.92 24.81 -4.73
N GLU A 40 -4.10 23.73 -5.49
CA GLU A 40 -4.83 22.56 -5.01
C GLU A 40 -4.06 21.88 -3.87
N VAL A 41 -4.81 21.44 -2.87
CA VAL A 41 -4.28 20.76 -1.69
C VAL A 41 -4.65 19.30 -1.77
N VAL A 42 -3.65 18.43 -1.85
CA VAL A 42 -3.85 16.98 -1.93
C VAL A 42 -3.09 16.27 -0.82
N CYS A 43 -3.61 15.11 -0.41
CA CYS A 43 -2.93 14.21 0.51
C CYS A 43 -2.04 13.26 -0.29
N GLN A 44 -0.73 13.42 -0.17
CA GLN A 44 0.25 12.55 -0.82
C GLN A 44 0.79 11.54 0.19
N LEU A 45 0.79 10.25 -0.17
CA LEU A 45 1.41 9.23 0.66
C LEU A 45 2.90 9.55 0.84
N ILE A 46 3.35 9.72 2.08
CA ILE A 46 4.76 9.97 2.34
C ILE A 46 5.47 8.64 2.45
N TYR A 47 6.39 8.35 1.52
CA TYR A 47 7.41 7.31 1.75
C TYR A 47 8.49 7.77 2.76
N ARG A 48 8.10 8.39 3.88
CA ARG A 48 9.02 8.86 4.93
C ARG A 48 9.19 7.79 5.99
N GLN A 49 10.22 6.97 5.78
CA GLN A 49 10.81 6.01 6.72
C GLN A 49 9.87 4.88 7.15
N CYS A 50 10.43 3.68 7.19
CA CYS A 50 9.68 2.52 7.63
C CYS A 50 9.34 2.72 9.12
N ILE A 51 8.05 2.92 9.43
CA ILE A 51 7.57 3.27 10.78
C ILE A 51 7.99 2.16 11.77
N GLY A 52 8.51 2.53 12.94
CA GLY A 52 8.81 1.56 14.02
C GLY A 52 10.24 0.98 14.05
N GLY A 53 11.23 1.66 13.46
CA GLY A 53 12.65 1.21 13.54
C GLY A 53 13.07 0.19 12.49
N ASN A 54 12.23 0.02 11.46
CA ASN A 54 12.49 -0.83 10.32
C ASN A 54 13.64 -0.26 9.48
N LYS A 55 14.74 -1.01 9.40
CA LYS A 55 16.02 -0.45 8.97
C LYS A 55 16.20 -0.39 7.46
N TRP A 56 15.37 -1.07 6.66
CA TRP A 56 15.73 -1.33 5.28
C TRP A 56 14.60 -1.12 4.26
N LYS A 57 14.79 -0.12 3.40
CA LYS A 57 14.01 0.07 2.17
C LYS A 57 14.59 -0.79 1.06
N PHE A 58 13.73 -1.46 0.31
CA PHE A 58 14.09 -2.26 -0.87
C PHE A 58 13.02 -2.12 -1.96
N VAL A 59 13.38 -2.45 -3.18
CA VAL A 59 12.47 -2.58 -4.31
C VAL A 59 12.08 -4.04 -4.40
N ASP A 60 10.80 -4.35 -4.24
CA ASP A 60 10.38 -5.73 -4.29
C ASP A 60 10.46 -6.30 -5.71
N SER A 61 11.25 -7.37 -5.83
CA SER A 61 11.40 -8.16 -7.04
C SER A 61 10.07 -8.77 -7.52
N GLN A 62 9.12 -9.03 -6.61
CA GLN A 62 7.84 -9.64 -6.95
C GLN A 62 6.75 -8.59 -7.23
N ALA A 63 6.70 -7.50 -6.47
CA ALA A 63 5.72 -6.41 -6.64
C ALA A 63 6.11 -5.34 -7.67
N ARG A 64 6.69 -5.75 -8.82
CA ARG A 64 6.92 -4.89 -10.01
C ARG A 64 7.61 -3.54 -9.71
N GLY A 65 8.60 -3.51 -8.82
CA GLY A 65 9.35 -2.29 -8.57
C GLY A 65 8.80 -1.41 -7.45
N THR A 66 7.81 -1.88 -6.69
CA THR A 66 7.29 -1.15 -5.52
C THR A 66 8.36 -1.07 -4.43
N ARG A 67 8.59 0.13 -3.90
CA ARG A 67 9.50 0.33 -2.76
C ARG A 67 8.78 -0.06 -1.47
N LEU A 68 9.32 -1.04 -0.77
CA LEU A 68 8.78 -1.58 0.48
C LEU A 68 9.77 -1.43 1.64
N CYS A 69 9.25 -1.68 2.83
CA CYS A 69 9.97 -1.72 4.08
C CYS A 69 10.12 -3.16 4.57
N CYS A 70 11.31 -3.55 4.98
CA CYS A 70 11.55 -4.85 5.62
C CYS A 70 11.80 -4.69 7.12
N TYR A 71 11.01 -5.41 7.91
CA TYR A 71 11.01 -5.31 9.37
C TYR A 71 12.22 -6.02 9.99
N SER A 72 12.61 -5.64 11.22
CA SER A 72 13.79 -6.22 11.88
C SER A 72 13.65 -7.71 12.25
N THR A 73 12.42 -8.21 12.38
CA THR A 73 12.12 -9.63 12.61
C THR A 73 12.10 -10.46 11.31
N SER A 74 12.22 -9.77 10.17
CA SER A 74 12.26 -10.35 8.82
C SER A 74 13.69 -10.42 8.28
N GLN A 75 13.94 -11.32 7.34
CA GLN A 75 15.21 -11.36 6.63
C GLN A 75 15.12 -10.59 5.32
N LEU A 76 15.91 -9.51 5.19
CA LEU A 76 16.08 -8.82 3.91
C LEU A 76 17.19 -9.46 3.08
N VAL A 77 16.88 -9.77 1.82
CA VAL A 77 17.87 -10.22 0.83
C VAL A 77 17.85 -9.28 -0.37
N ILE A 78 18.93 -8.52 -0.53
CA ILE A 78 19.17 -7.67 -1.72
C ILE A 78 19.85 -8.49 -2.81
N TYR A 79 19.29 -8.45 -4.01
CA TYR A 79 19.80 -9.04 -5.25
C TYR A 79 20.67 -8.05 -6.02
N ASP A 80 20.23 -6.80 -6.10
CA ASP A 80 20.97 -5.70 -6.72
C ASP A 80 21.08 -4.53 -5.73
N ASN A 81 22.32 -4.20 -5.37
CA ASN A 81 22.59 -3.14 -4.40
C ASN A 81 22.42 -1.72 -4.97
N GLN A 82 22.57 -1.54 -6.29
CA GLN A 82 22.41 -0.24 -6.95
C GLN A 82 20.93 0.16 -6.99
N THR A 83 20.08 -0.74 -7.50
CA THR A 83 18.63 -0.50 -7.63
C THR A 83 17.85 -0.87 -6.37
N ARG A 84 18.52 -1.47 -5.37
CA ARG A 84 17.95 -1.97 -4.11
C ARG A 84 16.89 -3.05 -4.34
N VAL A 85 16.92 -3.77 -5.46
CA VAL A 85 16.00 -4.87 -5.75
C VAL A 85 16.31 -6.05 -4.83
N GLY A 86 15.27 -6.63 -4.25
CA GLY A 86 15.41 -7.76 -3.35
C GLY A 86 14.08 -8.38 -2.94
N VAL A 87 14.13 -9.18 -1.88
CA VAL A 87 12.97 -9.77 -1.21
C VAL A 87 13.10 -9.59 0.30
N CYS A 88 11.98 -9.35 0.96
CA CYS A 88 11.88 -9.42 2.42
C CYS A 88 11.12 -10.69 2.78
N CYS A 89 11.77 -11.62 3.48
CA CYS A 89 11.10 -12.81 3.98
C CYS A 89 10.28 -12.46 5.21
N ASP A 90 9.02 -12.91 5.25
CA ASP A 90 8.15 -12.76 6.42
C ASP A 90 8.84 -13.25 7.69
N GLU A 91 8.39 -12.75 8.84
CA GLU A 91 8.90 -13.17 10.14
C GLU A 91 8.92 -14.70 10.29
N GLY A 92 10.04 -15.24 10.78
CA GLY A 92 10.27 -16.67 10.94
C GLY A 92 10.63 -17.43 9.66
N LYS A 93 10.61 -16.79 8.48
CA LYS A 93 11.09 -17.41 7.22
C LYS A 93 12.53 -17.00 6.92
N VAL A 94 13.25 -17.88 6.22
CA VAL A 94 14.63 -17.67 5.80
C VAL A 94 14.76 -17.92 4.30
N TYR A 95 15.53 -17.10 3.61
CA TYR A 95 15.82 -17.23 2.19
C TYR A 95 16.71 -18.44 1.91
N MET A 96 16.23 -19.36 1.09
CA MET A 96 16.90 -20.59 0.70
C MET A 96 17.26 -20.57 -0.78
N GLY A 97 18.45 -21.06 -1.11
CA GLY A 97 18.99 -21.13 -2.47
C GLY A 97 19.89 -19.93 -2.84
N THR A 98 20.22 -19.84 -4.12
CA THR A 98 21.09 -18.81 -4.67
C THR A 98 20.27 -17.60 -5.14
N LYS A 99 20.76 -16.39 -4.87
CA LYS A 99 20.14 -15.16 -5.38
C LYS A 99 20.25 -15.10 -6.91
N PRO A 100 19.22 -14.61 -7.64
CA PRO A 100 17.89 -14.19 -7.16
C PRO A 100 16.85 -15.32 -7.12
N ASP A 101 17.21 -16.53 -7.56
CA ASP A 101 16.32 -17.67 -7.80
C ASP A 101 15.82 -18.41 -6.55
N GLY A 102 16.34 -18.06 -5.37
CA GLY A 102 15.91 -18.62 -4.10
C GLY A 102 14.53 -18.16 -3.63
N LYS A 103 14.08 -18.73 -2.50
CA LYS A 103 12.73 -18.51 -1.95
C LYS A 103 12.77 -18.39 -0.43
N CYS A 104 11.87 -17.60 0.13
CA CYS A 104 11.64 -17.56 1.58
C CYS A 104 10.92 -18.84 2.03
N CYS A 105 11.61 -19.67 2.79
CA CYS A 105 11.11 -20.94 3.30
C CYS A 105 10.92 -20.91 4.82
N PRO A 106 10.07 -21.79 5.39
CA PRO A 106 10.05 -22.05 6.83
C PRO A 106 11.44 -22.46 7.35
N PRO A 107 11.70 -22.31 8.66
CA PRO A 107 12.94 -22.77 9.24
C PRO A 107 13.06 -24.30 9.08
N ASN A 108 14.29 -24.82 9.04
CA ASN A 108 14.57 -26.24 8.83
C ASN A 108 14.01 -26.80 7.52
N SER A 109 13.89 -25.98 6.48
CA SER A 109 13.52 -26.41 5.13
C SER A 109 14.68 -26.20 4.16
N VAL A 110 14.70 -27.01 3.10
CA VAL A 110 15.59 -26.86 1.94
C VAL A 110 14.78 -26.63 0.68
N LEU A 111 15.41 -26.04 -0.33
CA LEU A 111 14.79 -25.85 -1.65
C LEU A 111 15.10 -27.09 -2.51
N ASN A 112 14.07 -27.81 -2.97
CA ASN A 112 14.24 -28.93 -3.88
C ASN A 112 14.51 -28.46 -5.33
N ALA A 113 14.70 -29.41 -6.25
CA ALA A 113 14.95 -29.11 -7.67
C ALA A 113 13.78 -28.35 -8.34
N ASP A 114 12.55 -28.53 -7.83
CA ASP A 114 11.34 -27.88 -8.34
C ASP A 114 11.09 -26.49 -7.73
N LYS A 115 12.06 -25.94 -6.99
CA LYS A 115 11.96 -24.65 -6.27
C LYS A 115 10.86 -24.63 -5.20
N GLU A 116 10.60 -25.78 -4.59
CA GLU A 116 9.69 -25.93 -3.45
C GLU A 116 10.46 -26.08 -2.14
N CYS A 117 9.91 -25.49 -1.07
CA CYS A 117 10.45 -25.64 0.27
C CYS A 117 9.98 -26.99 0.84
N ILE A 118 10.92 -27.89 1.10
CA ILE A 118 10.66 -29.19 1.73
C ILE A 118 11.38 -29.27 3.08
N PRO A 119 10.88 -30.04 4.06
CA PRO A 119 11.59 -30.24 5.33
C PRO A 119 13.00 -30.80 5.11
N ALA A 120 13.99 -30.24 5.81
CA ALA A 120 15.32 -30.81 5.89
C ALA A 120 15.22 -32.13 6.68
N THR A 121 15.52 -33.25 6.00
CA THR A 121 15.50 -34.59 6.61
C THR A 121 16.88 -34.92 7.18
#